data_AF-A0A166TAQ1-F1
#
_entry.id   AF-A0A166TAQ1-F1
#
_cell.length_a   1.000
_cell.length_b   1.000
_cell.length_c   1.000
_cell.angle_alpha   90.00
_cell.angle_beta   90.00
_cell.angle_gamma   90.00
#
_symmetry.space_group_name_H-M   'P 1'
#
loop_
_entity.id
_entity.type
_entity.pdbx_description
1 polymer ?
#
loop_
_entity_poly.entity_id
_entity_poly.type
_entity_poly.pdbx_seq_one_letter_code
_entity_poly.pdbx_strand_id
1 'polypeptide(L)'
;RLEALLEDLPQARVTVQPPRPQREVMKELLNTARQNRKDPCLQFRFDDDDAVAVDFIETLRTAVADCAAFLPRHRSVAFDWNKGYNARFGADGIRAAQTFRPFYTAALAMHVRGGCPRTIMNFGHEKLPQFMPALSFPDKPMFVRGHNGYNDSRQKGVKPVRLEPVDDEMAAMFRQRFAIDVEAVKRAFSG
;
A
#
# COMPACT_ATOMS: atom_id res chain seq x y z
N ARG A 1 9.02 -12.27 16.90
CA ARG A 1 9.03 -12.34 15.42
C ARG A 1 8.72 -10.99 14.78
N LEU A 2 7.54 -10.38 15.00
CA LEU A 2 7.22 -9.08 14.39
C LEU A 2 8.15 -7.94 14.84
N GLU A 3 8.46 -7.84 16.13
CA GLU A 3 9.37 -6.80 16.64
C GLU A 3 10.77 -6.89 16.03
N ALA A 4 11.30 -8.11 15.87
CA ALA A 4 12.59 -8.33 15.20
C ALA A 4 12.59 -7.89 13.73
N LEU A 5 11.45 -7.98 13.03
CA LEU A 5 11.33 -7.46 11.65
C LEU A 5 11.34 -5.93 11.59
N LEU A 6 11.18 -5.23 12.71
CA LEU A 6 11.15 -3.76 12.79
C LEU A 6 12.43 -3.16 13.39
N GLU A 7 13.46 -3.98 13.67
CA GLU A 7 14.70 -3.53 14.32
C GLU A 7 15.36 -2.36 13.58
N ASP A 8 15.37 -2.41 12.25
CA ASP A 8 15.94 -1.36 11.39
C ASP A 8 14.94 -0.24 11.02
N LEU A 9 13.72 -0.25 11.59
CA LEU A 9 12.65 0.70 11.29
C LEU A 9 12.11 1.36 12.57
N PRO A 10 12.87 2.25 13.23
CA PRO A 10 12.55 2.77 14.56
C PRO A 10 11.25 3.58 14.63
N GLN A 11 10.77 4.11 13.49
CA GLN A 11 9.47 4.78 13.39
C GLN A 11 8.27 3.82 13.34
N ALA A 12 8.49 2.53 13.08
CA ALA A 12 7.41 1.55 13.04
C ALA A 12 7.05 1.06 14.44
N ARG A 13 5.77 0.72 14.62
CA ARG A 13 5.22 0.30 15.91
C ARG A 13 4.26 -0.85 15.70
N VAL A 14 4.48 -1.96 16.40
CA VAL A 14 3.48 -3.03 16.51
C VAL A 14 2.43 -2.57 17.51
N THR A 15 1.15 -2.63 17.12
CA THR A 15 0.04 -2.34 18.02
C THR A 15 -0.91 -3.53 18.04
N VAL A 16 -1.12 -4.10 19.22
CA VAL A 16 -2.08 -5.18 19.45
C VAL A 16 -3.39 -4.58 19.97
N GLN A 17 -4.52 -5.02 19.41
CA GLN A 17 -5.85 -4.50 19.75
C GLN A 17 -6.80 -5.68 20.01
N PRO A 18 -7.73 -5.55 20.97
CA PRO A 18 -8.77 -6.55 21.15
C PRO A 18 -9.70 -6.61 19.91
N PRO A 19 -10.41 -7.73 19.69
CA PRO A 19 -11.36 -7.85 18.59
C PRO A 19 -12.41 -6.73 18.61
N ARG A 20 -12.38 -5.87 17.60
CA ARG A 20 -13.24 -4.70 17.41
C ARG A 20 -13.43 -4.45 15.91
N PRO A 21 -14.43 -3.67 15.49
CA PRO A 21 -14.57 -3.29 14.08
C PRO A 21 -13.29 -2.63 13.55
N GLN A 22 -12.59 -3.30 12.63
CA GLN A 22 -11.24 -2.93 12.16
C GLN A 22 -11.14 -1.46 11.74
N ARG A 23 -12.13 -0.94 11.00
CA ARG A 23 -12.14 0.45 10.54
C ARG A 23 -12.17 1.46 11.68
N GLU A 24 -12.88 1.18 12.77
CA GLU A 24 -12.94 2.08 13.93
C GLU A 24 -11.59 2.15 14.63
N VAL A 25 -11.01 0.98 14.92
CA VAL A 25 -9.68 0.85 15.53
C VAL A 25 -8.62 1.58 14.71
N MET A 26 -8.56 1.34 13.39
CA MET A 26 -7.54 1.95 12.54
C MET A 26 -7.71 3.48 12.43
N LYS A 27 -8.94 4.01 12.47
CA LYS A 27 -9.19 5.47 12.52
C LYS A 27 -8.66 6.08 13.82
N GLU A 28 -8.87 5.41 14.95
CA GLU A 28 -8.35 5.83 16.26
C GLU A 28 -6.82 5.82 16.24
N LEU A 29 -6.22 4.71 15.81
CA LEU A 29 -4.76 4.55 15.76
C LEU A 29 -4.09 5.59 14.87
N LEU A 30 -4.59 5.80 13.65
CA LEU A 30 -4.02 6.81 12.74
C LEU A 30 -4.14 8.23 13.31
N ASN A 31 -5.24 8.57 13.98
CA ASN A 31 -5.38 9.89 14.58
C ASN A 31 -4.47 10.08 15.80
N THR A 32 -4.30 9.05 16.64
CA THR A 32 -3.41 9.07 17.81
C THR A 32 -1.93 9.10 17.40
N ALA A 33 -1.58 8.50 16.26
CA ALA A 33 -0.22 8.50 15.74
C ALA A 33 0.24 9.88 15.19
N ARG A 34 -0.69 10.82 14.96
CA ARG A 34 -0.34 12.18 14.51
C ARG A 34 0.34 12.95 15.63
N GLN A 35 1.60 13.32 15.43
CA GLN A 35 2.37 14.13 16.37
C GLN A 35 1.67 15.46 16.69
N ASN A 36 1.12 16.12 15.67
CA ASN A 36 0.30 17.32 15.82
C ASN A 36 -0.92 17.24 14.90
N ARG A 37 -2.12 17.27 15.47
CA ARG A 37 -3.37 17.20 14.70
C ARG A 37 -3.63 18.47 13.88
N LYS A 38 -2.98 19.59 14.20
CA LYS A 38 -3.10 20.85 13.43
C LYS A 38 -2.27 20.84 12.15
N ASP A 39 -1.32 19.90 12.02
CA ASP A 39 -0.48 19.78 10.83
C ASP A 39 -1.11 18.83 9.80
N PRO A 40 -0.87 19.06 8.49
CA PRO A 40 -1.26 18.12 7.46
C PRO A 40 -0.56 16.76 7.65
N CYS A 41 -1.20 15.69 7.22
CA CYS A 41 -0.72 14.33 7.39
C CYS A 41 -0.95 13.52 6.11
N LEU A 42 0.11 12.88 5.62
CA LEU A 42 0.02 11.90 4.54
C LEU A 42 -0.24 10.53 5.16
N GLN A 43 -1.26 9.84 4.66
CA GLN A 43 -1.68 8.54 5.16
C GLN A 43 -1.75 7.56 4.00
N PHE A 44 -1.24 6.36 4.19
CA PHE A 44 -1.41 5.24 3.27
C PHE A 44 -1.64 3.97 4.10
N ARG A 45 -2.08 2.91 3.44
CA ARG A 45 -2.27 1.59 4.05
C ARG A 45 -2.07 0.52 2.98
N PHE A 46 -1.69 -0.67 3.39
CA PHE A 46 -1.67 -1.86 2.55
C PHE A 46 -1.73 -3.09 3.47
N ASP A 47 -2.02 -4.26 2.89
CA ASP A 47 -2.17 -5.51 3.63
C ASP A 47 -0.80 -6.15 3.93
N ASP A 48 -0.71 -7.08 4.88
CA ASP A 48 0.55 -7.67 5.34
C ASP A 48 1.27 -8.53 4.29
N ASP A 49 0.59 -8.90 3.21
CA ASP A 49 1.13 -9.60 2.04
C ASP A 49 1.34 -8.70 0.82
N ASP A 50 1.14 -7.39 0.96
CA ASP A 50 1.42 -6.38 -0.06
C ASP A 50 2.82 -5.75 0.13
N ALA A 51 3.33 -5.14 -0.92
CA ALA A 51 4.51 -4.29 -0.90
C ALA A 51 4.29 -3.03 -1.73
N VAL A 52 5.02 -1.96 -1.39
CA VAL A 52 5.15 -0.76 -2.21
C VAL A 52 6.58 -0.63 -2.70
N ALA A 53 6.81 0.16 -3.75
CA ALA A 53 8.16 0.41 -4.24
C ALA A 53 9.06 1.02 -3.15
N VAL A 54 10.35 0.70 -3.18
CA VAL A 54 11.34 1.18 -2.19
C VAL A 54 11.43 2.72 -2.11
N ASP A 55 11.07 3.40 -3.20
CA ASP A 55 11.04 4.86 -3.34
C ASP A 55 9.64 5.47 -3.12
N PHE A 56 8.66 4.71 -2.59
CA PHE A 56 7.27 5.17 -2.48
C PHE A 56 7.11 6.42 -1.61
N ILE A 57 7.76 6.48 -0.45
CA ILE A 57 7.66 7.62 0.47
C ILE A 57 8.26 8.89 -0.15
N GLU A 58 9.41 8.76 -0.81
CA GLU A 58 10.04 9.85 -1.55
C GLU A 58 9.12 10.33 -2.69
N THR A 59 8.64 9.41 -3.51
CA THR A 59 7.73 9.69 -4.63
C THR A 59 6.46 10.40 -4.16
N LEU A 60 5.88 9.96 -3.04
CA LEU A 60 4.70 10.58 -2.44
C LEU A 60 4.99 12.00 -1.93
N ARG A 61 6.13 12.22 -1.28
CA ARG A 61 6.54 13.55 -0.82
C ARG A 61 6.73 14.51 -1.99
N THR A 62 7.35 14.08 -3.08
CA THR A 62 7.52 14.87 -4.30
C THR A 62 6.17 15.25 -4.90
N ALA A 63 5.27 14.29 -5.11
CA ALA A 63 3.94 14.57 -5.66
C ALA A 63 3.12 15.57 -4.81
N VAL A 64 3.27 15.50 -3.48
CA VAL A 64 2.65 16.44 -2.54
C VAL A 64 3.27 17.83 -2.64
N ALA A 65 4.59 17.92 -2.76
CA ALA A 65 5.30 19.18 -2.94
C ALA A 65 4.91 19.87 -4.26
N ASP A 66 4.81 19.12 -5.35
CA ASP A 66 4.36 19.62 -6.65
C ASP A 66 2.92 20.18 -6.60
N CYS A 67 2.12 19.70 -5.64
CA CYS A 67 0.74 20.13 -5.41
C CYS A 67 0.58 21.15 -4.26
N ALA A 68 1.66 21.76 -3.75
CA ALA A 68 1.62 22.55 -2.51
C ALA A 68 0.58 23.69 -2.53
N ALA A 69 0.37 24.36 -3.66
CA ALA A 69 -0.64 25.42 -3.81
C ALA A 69 -2.08 24.88 -3.87
N PHE A 70 -2.26 23.64 -4.31
CA PHE A 70 -3.56 23.00 -4.47
C PHE A 70 -4.08 22.42 -3.15
N LEU A 71 -3.20 21.76 -2.38
CA LEU A 71 -3.58 20.98 -1.20
C LEU A 71 -4.35 21.76 -0.10
N PRO A 72 -3.98 23.01 0.29
CA PRO A 72 -4.68 23.74 1.34
C PRO A 72 -6.16 24.02 1.05
N ARG A 73 -6.54 24.04 -0.23
CA ARG A 73 -7.91 24.31 -0.71
C ARG A 73 -8.86 23.13 -0.45
N HIS A 74 -8.33 21.96 -0.14
CA HIS A 74 -9.10 20.73 0.03
C HIS A 74 -8.91 20.14 1.44
N ARG A 75 -9.98 19.57 1.99
CA ARG A 75 -9.89 18.86 3.29
C ARG A 75 -9.04 17.60 3.17
N SER A 76 -9.05 16.98 1.99
CA SER A 76 -8.25 15.81 1.65
C SER A 76 -8.05 15.72 0.14
N VAL A 77 -6.99 15.03 -0.28
CA VAL A 77 -6.64 14.74 -1.68
C VAL A 77 -6.04 13.34 -1.75
N ALA A 78 -6.42 12.56 -2.75
CA ALA A 78 -5.86 11.22 -2.98
C ALA A 78 -4.69 11.27 -3.98
N PHE A 79 -3.69 10.43 -3.74
CA PHE A 79 -2.54 10.20 -4.63
C PHE A 79 -2.46 8.70 -4.91
N ASP A 80 -2.63 8.33 -6.16
CA ASP A 80 -2.79 6.96 -6.62
C ASP A 80 -1.69 6.58 -7.61
N TRP A 81 -0.96 5.51 -7.34
CA TRP A 81 -0.06 4.91 -8.31
C TRP A 81 -0.61 3.57 -8.76
N ASN A 82 -1.25 3.58 -9.91
CA ASN A 82 -2.17 2.55 -10.36
C ASN A 82 -1.53 1.36 -11.10
N LYS A 83 -0.20 1.34 -11.24
CA LYS A 83 0.55 0.30 -11.94
C LYS A 83 1.36 -0.53 -10.95
N GLY A 84 1.32 -1.85 -11.09
CA GLY A 84 2.01 -2.76 -10.18
C GLY A 84 1.93 -4.21 -10.64
N TYR A 85 2.07 -5.13 -9.69
CA TYR A 85 1.98 -6.57 -9.93
C TYR A 85 1.00 -7.22 -8.95
N ASN A 86 0.24 -8.20 -9.44
CA ASN A 86 -0.33 -9.22 -8.57
C ASN A 86 0.69 -10.34 -8.45
N ALA A 87 0.98 -10.80 -7.24
CA ALA A 87 1.97 -11.84 -7.00
C ALA A 87 1.48 -12.92 -6.04
N ARG A 88 1.87 -14.16 -6.29
CA ARG A 88 1.77 -15.27 -5.36
C ARG A 88 3.17 -15.72 -5.00
N PHE A 89 3.41 -15.84 -3.70
CA PHE A 89 4.66 -16.32 -3.12
C PHE A 89 4.50 -17.79 -2.69
N GLY A 90 5.53 -18.60 -2.87
CA GLY A 90 5.52 -20.02 -2.47
C GLY A 90 6.89 -20.67 -2.54
N ALA A 91 6.96 -21.97 -2.23
CA ALA A 91 8.21 -22.73 -2.18
C ALA A 91 8.94 -22.80 -3.54
N ASP A 92 8.20 -22.68 -4.65
CA ASP A 92 8.76 -22.62 -6.02
C ASP A 92 9.20 -21.20 -6.42
N GLY A 93 9.00 -20.19 -5.55
CA GLY A 93 9.37 -18.80 -5.78
C GLY A 93 8.16 -17.89 -5.99
N ILE A 94 8.26 -16.99 -6.96
CA ILE A 94 7.25 -15.94 -7.22
C ILE A 94 6.54 -16.25 -8.54
N ARG A 95 5.21 -16.18 -8.52
CA ARG A 95 4.39 -16.09 -9.72
C ARG A 95 3.72 -14.73 -9.76
N ALA A 96 3.86 -14.00 -10.86
CA ALA A 96 3.34 -12.64 -10.94
C ALA A 96 2.66 -12.35 -12.28
N ALA A 97 1.84 -11.32 -12.28
CA ALA A 97 1.32 -10.69 -13.48
C ALA A 97 1.22 -9.19 -13.26
N GLN A 98 1.68 -8.41 -14.24
CA GLN A 98 1.53 -6.97 -14.20
C GLN A 98 0.04 -6.60 -14.21
N THR A 99 -0.29 -5.52 -13.51
CA THR A 99 -1.65 -5.03 -13.42
C THR A 99 -1.68 -3.50 -13.46
N PHE A 100 -2.73 -2.98 -14.07
CA PHE A 100 -3.12 -1.59 -14.02
C PHE A 100 -4.49 -1.53 -13.34
N ARG A 101 -4.56 -0.95 -12.15
CA ARG A 101 -5.79 -0.83 -11.38
C ARG A 101 -5.79 0.49 -10.59
N PRO A 102 -6.55 1.49 -11.06
CA PRO A 102 -6.72 2.74 -10.33
C PRO A 102 -7.34 2.53 -8.94
N PHE A 103 -6.90 3.35 -7.99
CA PHE A 103 -7.41 3.38 -6.62
C PHE A 103 -7.36 2.03 -5.94
N TYR A 104 -6.27 1.30 -6.16
CA TYR A 104 -6.01 0.05 -5.48
C TYR A 104 -5.44 0.32 -4.08
N THR A 105 -5.61 -0.59 -3.11
CA THR A 105 -5.18 -0.28 -1.73
C THR A 105 -3.66 -0.04 -1.65
N ALA A 106 -2.88 -0.91 -2.29
CA ALA A 106 -1.43 -0.77 -2.33
C ALA A 106 -1.00 0.42 -3.20
N ALA A 107 0.00 1.17 -2.73
CA ALA A 107 0.48 2.42 -3.33
C ALA A 107 -0.62 3.48 -3.56
N LEU A 108 -1.58 3.57 -2.64
CA LEU A 108 -2.57 4.64 -2.57
C LEU A 108 -2.43 5.41 -1.27
N ALA A 109 -2.31 6.71 -1.40
CA ALA A 109 -2.16 7.63 -0.28
C ALA A 109 -3.26 8.70 -0.28
N MET A 110 -3.46 9.28 0.89
CA MET A 110 -4.39 10.36 1.14
C MET A 110 -3.67 11.45 1.93
N HIS A 111 -3.60 12.64 1.36
CA HIS A 111 -3.33 13.85 2.12
C HIS A 111 -4.55 14.21 2.95
N VAL A 112 -4.34 14.47 4.24
CA VAL A 112 -5.33 14.96 5.20
C VAL A 112 -4.89 16.32 5.69
N ARG A 113 -5.73 17.34 5.51
CA ARG A 113 -5.44 18.70 5.99
C ARG A 113 -5.30 18.74 7.52
N GLY A 114 -4.52 19.68 8.02
CA GLY A 114 -4.50 20.08 9.42
C GLY A 114 -5.90 20.29 10.02
N GLY A 115 -6.12 19.79 11.23
CA GLY A 115 -7.39 19.85 11.96
C GLY A 115 -8.49 18.93 11.43
N CYS A 116 -8.31 18.25 10.29
CA CYS A 116 -9.30 17.32 9.76
C CYS A 116 -9.26 15.98 10.54
N PRO A 117 -10.40 15.49 11.07
CA PRO A 117 -10.45 14.23 11.81
C PRO A 117 -10.54 13.00 10.91
N ARG A 118 -10.75 13.18 9.60
CA ARG A 118 -10.84 12.06 8.65
C ARG A 118 -9.47 11.42 8.45
N THR A 119 -9.50 10.14 8.14
CA THR A 119 -8.33 9.32 7.81
C THR A 119 -8.61 8.57 6.52
N ILE A 120 -7.59 7.94 5.94
CA ILE A 120 -7.76 7.04 4.80
C ILE A 120 -8.75 5.89 5.10
N MET A 121 -8.91 5.51 6.37
CA MET A 121 -9.84 4.46 6.84
C MET A 121 -11.32 4.85 6.80
N ASN A 122 -11.64 6.13 6.59
CA ASN A 122 -13.02 6.57 6.40
C ASN A 122 -13.61 6.17 5.04
N PHE A 123 -12.78 5.75 4.09
CA PHE A 123 -13.19 5.52 2.71
C PHE A 123 -12.79 4.11 2.22
N GLY A 124 -13.68 3.50 1.43
CA GLY A 124 -13.28 2.40 0.55
C GLY A 124 -12.31 2.93 -0.49
N HIS A 125 -11.20 2.22 -0.75
CA HIS A 125 -10.10 2.71 -1.60
C HIS A 125 -10.61 3.15 -2.98
N GLU A 126 -11.42 2.31 -3.63
CA GLU A 126 -12.04 2.57 -4.94
C GLU A 126 -13.02 3.76 -4.95
N LYS A 127 -13.50 4.19 -3.78
CA LYS A 127 -14.49 5.26 -3.64
C LYS A 127 -13.86 6.61 -3.31
N LEU A 128 -12.55 6.69 -3.04
CA LEU A 128 -11.88 7.97 -2.74
C LEU A 128 -12.21 9.08 -3.76
N PRO A 129 -12.19 8.83 -5.09
CA PRO A 129 -12.46 9.88 -6.09
C PRO A 129 -13.87 10.45 -6.02
N GLN A 130 -14.81 9.78 -5.37
CA GLN A 130 -16.18 10.26 -5.19
C GLN A 130 -16.26 11.34 -4.09
N PHE A 131 -15.24 11.46 -3.23
CA PHE A 131 -15.27 12.32 -2.03
C PHE A 131 -14.15 13.35 -1.97
N MET A 132 -13.15 13.27 -2.85
CA MET A 132 -12.03 14.21 -2.89
C MET A 132 -11.37 14.24 -4.28
N PRO A 133 -10.65 15.33 -4.61
CA PRO A 133 -9.76 15.31 -5.77
C PRO A 133 -8.73 14.19 -5.67
N ALA A 134 -8.38 13.63 -6.81
CA ALA A 134 -7.43 12.53 -6.91
C ALA A 134 -6.46 12.77 -8.05
N LEU A 135 -5.17 12.56 -7.78
CA LEU A 135 -4.12 12.52 -8.78
C LEU A 135 -3.70 11.06 -8.96
N SER A 136 -3.61 10.60 -10.21
CA SER A 136 -3.27 9.21 -10.55
C SER A 136 -2.09 9.17 -11.51
N PHE A 137 -1.07 8.40 -11.19
CA PHE A 137 0.23 8.37 -11.86
C PHE A 137 0.52 6.95 -12.43
N PRO A 138 0.57 6.78 -13.76
CA PRO A 138 0.65 5.46 -14.40
C PRO A 138 2.06 4.99 -14.81
N ASP A 139 3.10 5.77 -14.51
CA ASP A 139 4.41 5.64 -15.17
C ASP A 139 5.13 4.33 -14.82
N LYS A 140 5.47 4.18 -13.52
CA LYS A 140 6.29 3.09 -13.00
C LYS A 140 5.49 2.16 -12.10
N PRO A 141 5.84 0.86 -12.01
CA PRO A 141 5.25 -0.04 -11.03
C PRO A 141 5.53 0.44 -9.60
N MET A 142 4.48 0.59 -8.79
CA MET A 142 4.57 1.14 -7.43
C MET A 142 4.09 0.19 -6.34
N PHE A 143 3.48 -0.93 -6.71
CA PHE A 143 3.07 -1.94 -5.75
C PHE A 143 3.26 -3.38 -6.24
N VAL A 144 3.34 -4.28 -5.27
CA VAL A 144 3.08 -5.71 -5.43
C VAL A 144 1.93 -6.05 -4.50
N ARG A 145 0.89 -6.69 -5.01
CA ARG A 145 -0.23 -7.16 -4.21
C ARG A 145 -0.21 -8.66 -4.05
N GLY A 146 -0.27 -9.10 -2.80
CA GLY A 146 -0.35 -10.51 -2.44
C GLY A 146 -1.65 -11.15 -2.91
N HIS A 147 -1.52 -12.30 -3.57
CA HIS A 147 -2.58 -13.24 -3.89
C HIS A 147 -2.31 -14.55 -3.17
N ASN A 148 -2.76 -14.65 -1.92
CA ASN A 148 -2.76 -15.89 -1.17
C ASN A 148 -4.17 -16.55 -1.16
N GLY A 149 -4.23 -17.84 -0.79
CA GLY A 149 -5.47 -18.61 -0.75
C GLY A 149 -6.48 -18.12 0.31
N TYR A 150 -6.05 -17.27 1.24
CA TYR A 150 -6.82 -16.74 2.37
C TYR A 150 -7.35 -15.33 2.12
N ASN A 151 -7.12 -14.77 0.93
CA ASN A 151 -7.54 -13.41 0.64
C ASN A 151 -9.09 -13.37 0.59
N ASP A 152 -9.71 -12.74 1.59
CA ASP A 152 -11.18 -12.62 1.74
C ASP A 152 -11.85 -11.86 0.58
N SER A 153 -11.04 -11.20 -0.26
CA SER A 153 -11.50 -10.43 -1.42
C SER A 153 -11.74 -11.25 -2.69
N ARG A 154 -11.96 -12.58 -2.60
CA ARG A 154 -12.42 -13.39 -3.76
C ARG A 154 -13.76 -12.85 -4.26
N GLN A 155 -13.70 -11.86 -5.16
CA GLN A 155 -14.86 -11.30 -5.81
C GLN A 155 -15.48 -12.42 -6.68
N LYS A 156 -16.67 -12.89 -6.28
CA LYS A 156 -17.44 -13.85 -7.06
C LYS A 156 -17.63 -13.30 -8.48
N GLY A 157 -17.20 -14.06 -9.50
CA GLY A 157 -17.39 -13.70 -10.91
C GLY A 157 -16.23 -12.97 -11.60
N VAL A 158 -15.13 -12.67 -10.91
CA VAL A 158 -13.94 -12.08 -11.55
C VAL A 158 -13.04 -13.19 -12.10
N LYS A 159 -12.61 -13.07 -13.36
CA LYS A 159 -11.67 -14.02 -13.98
C LYS A 159 -10.38 -14.09 -13.14
N PRO A 160 -9.89 -15.29 -12.79
CA PRO A 160 -8.63 -15.44 -12.08
C PRO A 160 -7.52 -14.73 -12.86
N VAL A 161 -6.72 -13.92 -12.16
CA VAL A 161 -5.51 -13.35 -12.75
C VAL A 161 -4.56 -14.50 -13.03
N ARG A 162 -4.17 -14.69 -14.28
CA ARG A 162 -3.19 -15.70 -14.67
C ARG A 162 -1.81 -15.24 -14.22
N LEU A 163 -1.27 -15.89 -13.19
CA LEU A 163 0.06 -15.60 -12.65
C LEU A 163 1.07 -16.60 -13.21
N GLU A 164 2.13 -16.09 -13.82
CA GLU A 164 3.20 -16.88 -14.40
C GLU A 164 4.45 -16.82 -13.52
N PRO A 165 5.30 -17.87 -13.50
CA PRO A 165 6.61 -17.79 -12.86
C PRO A 165 7.37 -16.57 -13.36
N VAL A 166 8.02 -15.85 -12.44
CA VAL A 166 8.90 -14.73 -12.82
C VAL A 166 10.13 -15.27 -13.55
N ASP A 167 10.52 -14.61 -14.63
CA ASP A 167 11.82 -14.82 -15.29
C ASP A 167 12.93 -14.00 -14.60
N ASP A 168 14.16 -14.12 -15.08
CA ASP A 168 15.32 -13.45 -14.48
C ASP A 168 15.19 -11.91 -14.51
N GLU A 169 14.61 -11.36 -15.58
CA GLU A 169 14.38 -9.91 -15.71
C GLU A 169 13.36 -9.42 -14.68
N MET A 170 12.23 -10.11 -14.57
CA MET A 170 11.20 -9.79 -13.60
C MET A 170 11.68 -10.04 -12.16
N ALA A 171 12.48 -11.08 -11.91
CA ALA A 171 13.11 -11.32 -10.61
C ALA A 171 14.06 -10.17 -10.22
N ALA A 172 14.90 -9.70 -11.15
CA ALA A 172 15.76 -8.53 -10.93
C ALA A 172 14.93 -7.27 -10.64
N MET A 173 13.84 -7.05 -11.37
CA MET A 173 12.92 -5.94 -11.13
C MET A 173 12.24 -6.04 -9.76
N PHE A 174 11.77 -7.23 -9.35
CA PHE A 174 11.18 -7.44 -8.02
C PHE A 174 12.17 -7.10 -6.90
N ARG A 175 13.43 -7.53 -7.07
CA ARG A 175 14.52 -7.23 -6.12
C ARG A 175 14.81 -5.73 -6.06
N GLN A 176 14.97 -5.07 -7.20
CA GLN A 176 15.35 -3.65 -7.25
C GLN A 176 14.20 -2.72 -6.85
N ARG A 177 12.99 -2.98 -7.35
CA ARG A 177 11.83 -2.10 -7.20
C ARG A 177 11.12 -2.28 -5.86
N PHE A 178 11.08 -3.51 -5.35
CA PHE A 178 10.27 -3.88 -4.18
C PHE A 178 11.06 -4.52 -3.04
N ALA A 179 12.38 -4.69 -3.19
CA ALA A 179 13.22 -5.41 -2.22
C ALA A 179 12.76 -6.86 -1.97
N ILE A 180 12.16 -7.51 -2.97
CA ILE A 180 11.70 -8.90 -2.89
C ILE A 180 12.65 -9.81 -3.66
N ASP A 181 13.40 -10.63 -2.94
CA ASP A 181 14.33 -11.62 -3.52
C ASP A 181 13.66 -12.99 -3.67
N VAL A 182 13.68 -13.55 -4.89
CA VAL A 182 13.02 -14.83 -5.21
C VAL A 182 13.57 -15.98 -4.36
N GLU A 183 14.88 -16.03 -4.12
CA GLU A 183 15.49 -17.10 -3.34
C GLU A 183 15.19 -16.96 -1.85
N ALA A 184 15.09 -15.74 -1.34
CA ALA A 184 14.59 -15.47 0.01
C ALA A 184 13.13 -15.91 0.16
N VAL A 185 12.29 -15.67 -0.85
CA VAL A 185 10.91 -16.18 -0.88
C VAL A 185 10.89 -17.70 -0.83
N LYS A 186 11.63 -18.39 -1.71
CA LYS A 186 11.69 -19.87 -1.69
C LYS A 186 12.04 -20.38 -0.29
N ARG A 187 13.15 -19.89 0.29
CA ARG A 187 13.59 -20.29 1.64
C ARG A 187 12.53 -20.04 2.72
N ALA A 188 11.80 -18.93 2.66
CA ALA A 188 10.76 -18.61 3.63
C ALA A 188 9.52 -19.52 3.54
N PHE A 189 9.28 -20.12 2.38
CA PHE A 189 8.11 -20.97 2.10
C PHE A 189 8.41 -22.47 1.98
N SER A 190 9.68 -22.87 1.96
CA SER A 190 10.12 -24.28 1.94
C SER A 190 10.13 -24.98 3.32
N GLY A 191 9.43 -24.42 4.31
CA GLY A 191 9.35 -24.97 5.67
C GLY A 191 8.70 -26.35 5.76
#